data_AF-A0A2D3C6D5-F1
#
_entry.id   AF-A0A2D3C6D5-F1
#
_cell.length_a   1.000
_cell.length_b   1.000
_cell.length_c   1.000
_cell.angle_alpha   90.00
_cell.angle_beta   90.00
_cell.angle_gamma   90.00
#
_symmetry.space_group_name_H-M   'P 1'
#
loop_
_entity.id
_entity.type
_entity.pdbx_description
1 polymer ?
#
loop_
_entity_poly.entity_id
_entity_poly.type
_entity_poly.pdbx_seq_one_letter_code
_entity_poly.pdbx_strand_id
1 'polypeptide(L)'
;MEVVLYIYIYNKLKLLLTGSSKPNLNYIDFNNAIRDRQDIRNIVYNNIIDLKNRNVVDWLDIDGIWDAHQNKKKDLSNALLLLSSLEINLKFEENG
;
A
#
# COMPACT_ATOMS: atom_id res chain seq x y z
N MET A 1 -10.57 -15.78 11.76
CA MET A 1 -11.15 -14.43 11.59
C MET A 1 -10.21 -13.50 10.82
N GLU A 2 -8.90 -13.53 11.07
CA GLU A 2 -7.90 -12.67 10.38
C GLU A 2 -7.77 -12.88 8.86
N VAL A 3 -7.91 -14.12 8.36
CA VAL A 3 -7.74 -14.43 6.92
C VAL A 3 -8.81 -13.76 6.05
N VAL A 4 -10.03 -13.63 6.56
CA VAL A 4 -11.15 -13.01 5.82
C VAL A 4 -10.95 -11.51 5.70
N LEU A 5 -10.44 -10.87 6.76
CA LEU A 5 -10.14 -9.45 6.77
C LEU A 5 -8.99 -9.14 5.78
N TYR A 6 -7.95 -9.97 5.76
CA TYR A 6 -6.85 -9.84 4.79
C TYR A 6 -7.34 -9.92 3.34
N ILE A 7 -8.19 -10.91 3.03
CA ILE A 7 -8.79 -11.07 1.70
C ILE A 7 -9.66 -9.86 1.35
N TYR A 8 -10.45 -9.36 2.30
CA TYR A 8 -11.31 -8.21 2.11
C TYR A 8 -10.50 -6.93 1.81
N ILE A 9 -9.48 -6.64 2.61
CA ILE A 9 -8.59 -5.50 2.43
C ILE A 9 -7.85 -5.60 1.09
N TYR A 10 -7.29 -6.76 0.78
CA TYR A 10 -6.62 -7.01 -0.50
C TYR A 10 -7.55 -6.76 -1.69
N ASN A 11 -8.79 -7.26 -1.65
CA ASN A 11 -9.75 -7.08 -2.73
C ASN A 11 -10.22 -5.63 -2.86
N LYS A 12 -10.42 -4.93 -1.75
CA LYS A 12 -10.84 -3.52 -1.74
C LYS A 12 -9.73 -2.63 -2.31
N LEU A 13 -8.48 -2.85 -1.91
CA LEU A 13 -7.30 -2.20 -2.48
C LEU A 13 -7.14 -2.50 -3.97
N LYS A 14 -7.30 -3.77 -4.37
CA LYS A 14 -7.24 -4.16 -5.77
C LYS A 14 -8.28 -3.45 -6.62
N LEU A 15 -9.52 -3.33 -6.14
CA LEU A 15 -10.59 -2.62 -6.86
C LEU A 15 -10.33 -1.11 -6.97
N LEU A 16 -9.81 -0.49 -5.89
CA LEU A 16 -9.43 0.93 -5.88
C LEU A 16 -8.26 1.24 -6.84
N LEU A 17 -7.32 0.30 -7.00
CA LEU A 17 -6.08 0.49 -7.78
C LEU A 17 -6.18 0.03 -9.25
N THR A 18 -7.21 -0.74 -9.62
CA THR A 18 -7.32 -1.35 -10.96
C THR A 18 -8.29 -0.65 -11.90
N GLY A 19 -9.07 0.33 -11.42
CA GLY A 19 -9.90 1.23 -12.24
C GLY A 19 -10.43 0.60 -13.54
N SER A 20 -11.35 -0.36 -13.43
CA SER A 20 -12.05 -1.05 -14.53
C SER A 20 -11.16 -1.56 -15.70
N SER A 21 -10.74 -2.83 -15.63
CA SER A 21 -10.55 -3.62 -16.86
C SER A 21 -10.56 -5.13 -16.60
N LYS A 22 -11.56 -5.79 -17.18
CA LYS A 22 -11.76 -7.23 -17.49
C LYS A 22 -11.53 -8.29 -16.38
N PRO A 23 -12.43 -9.29 -16.24
CA PRO A 23 -12.47 -10.19 -15.07
C PRO A 23 -11.35 -11.25 -15.03
N ASN A 24 -10.53 -11.38 -16.06
CA ASN A 24 -9.52 -12.43 -16.16
C ASN A 24 -8.10 -11.85 -16.06
N LEU A 25 -7.57 -11.90 -14.84
CA LEU A 25 -6.14 -11.86 -14.49
C LEU A 25 -5.34 -10.64 -14.99
N ASN A 26 -5.61 -9.46 -14.43
CA ASN A 26 -4.59 -8.40 -14.39
C ASN A 26 -3.89 -8.47 -13.01
N TYR A 27 -2.79 -9.22 -12.94
CA TYR A 27 -1.92 -9.21 -11.77
C TYR A 27 -1.09 -7.94 -11.84
N ILE A 28 -1.41 -6.94 -11.02
CA ILE A 28 -0.57 -5.75 -10.91
C ILE A 28 0.74 -6.21 -10.28
N ASP A 29 1.82 -6.11 -11.05
CA ASP A 29 3.17 -6.19 -10.51
C ASP A 29 3.44 -4.94 -9.66
N PHE A 30 3.16 -5.03 -8.36
CA PHE A 30 3.31 -3.90 -7.43
C PHE A 30 4.75 -3.44 -7.26
N ASN A 31 5.74 -4.30 -7.50
CA ASN A 31 7.14 -3.91 -7.45
C ASN A 31 7.46 -2.87 -8.52
N ASN A 32 6.94 -3.06 -9.74
CA ASN A 32 7.09 -2.09 -10.82
C ASN A 32 6.03 -0.97 -10.73
N ALA A 33 4.80 -1.29 -10.36
CA ALA A 33 3.74 -0.29 -10.29
C ALA A 33 4.00 0.80 -9.24
N ILE A 34 4.49 0.47 -8.04
CA ILE A 34 4.81 1.50 -7.02
C ILE A 34 5.95 2.42 -7.50
N ARG A 35 6.84 1.91 -8.36
CA ARG A 35 7.94 2.69 -8.94
C ARG A 35 7.53 3.52 -10.12
N ASP A 36 6.76 2.97 -11.05
CA ASP A 36 6.62 3.55 -12.40
C ASP A 36 5.24 4.17 -12.63
N ARG A 37 4.20 3.69 -11.93
CA ARG A 37 2.84 4.18 -12.08
C ARG A 37 2.53 5.28 -11.08
N GLN A 38 2.37 6.51 -11.56
CA GLN A 38 2.17 7.70 -10.73
C GLN A 38 0.94 7.59 -9.81
N ASP A 39 -0.16 7.02 -10.31
CA ASP A 39 -1.40 6.81 -9.56
C ASP A 39 -1.17 5.89 -8.36
N ILE A 40 -0.53 4.74 -8.56
CA ILE A 40 -0.24 3.77 -7.50
C ILE A 40 0.82 4.34 -6.54
N ARG A 41 1.86 4.98 -7.08
CA ARG A 41 2.91 5.63 -6.29
C ARG A 41 2.32 6.66 -5.33
N ASN A 42 1.43 7.52 -5.81
CA ASN A 42 0.80 8.54 -4.99
C ASN A 42 -0.06 7.94 -3.87
N ILE A 43 -0.85 6.91 -4.18
CA ILE A 43 -1.70 6.26 -3.18
C ILE A 43 -0.86 5.63 -2.08
N VAL A 44 0.18 4.88 -2.44
CA VAL A 44 1.07 4.24 -1.46
C VAL A 44 1.82 5.31 -0.66
N TYR A 45 2.44 6.27 -1.32
CA TYR A 45 3.22 7.33 -0.67
C TYR A 45 2.39 8.13 0.33
N ASN A 46 1.19 8.58 -0.06
CA ASN A 46 0.34 9.36 0.83
C ASN A 46 -0.04 8.57 2.08
N ASN A 47 -0.39 7.29 1.93
CA ASN A 47 -0.76 6.48 3.09
C ASN A 47 0.43 6.20 4.03
N ILE A 48 1.62 5.88 3.50
CA ILE A 48 2.77 5.63 4.39
C ILE A 48 3.26 6.91 5.08
N ILE A 49 3.15 8.08 4.43
CA ILE A 49 3.49 9.37 5.05
C ILE A 49 2.44 9.76 6.10
N ASP A 50 1.16 9.54 5.84
CA ASP A 50 0.12 9.77 6.84
C ASP A 50 0.33 8.87 8.07
N LEU A 51 0.65 7.59 7.87
CA LEU A 51 0.97 6.65 8.94
C LEU A 51 2.16 7.11 9.78
N LYS A 52 3.21 7.60 9.11
CA LYS A 52 4.40 8.19 9.74
C LYS A 52 4.02 9.42 10.56
N ASN A 53 3.28 10.36 9.98
CA ASN A 53 2.89 11.62 10.62
C ASN A 53 2.00 11.40 11.86
N ARG A 54 1.21 10.33 11.85
CA ARG A 54 0.39 9.89 12.99
C ARG A 54 1.18 9.14 14.07
N ASN A 55 2.48 8.91 13.86
CA ASN A 55 3.40 8.21 14.78
C ASN A 55 2.90 6.82 15.21
N VAL A 56 2.20 6.09 14.33
CA VAL A 56 1.66 4.75 14.66
C VAL A 56 2.75 3.67 14.67
N VAL A 57 3.76 3.83 13.81
CA VAL A 57 4.90 2.90 13.67
C VAL A 57 6.23 3.67 13.77
N ASP A 58 6.40 4.38 14.88
CA ASP A 58 7.56 5.23 15.19
C ASP A 58 8.91 4.49 15.19
N TRP A 59 8.90 3.19 15.47
CA TRP A 59 10.07 2.32 15.46
C TRP A 59 10.58 1.95 14.04
N LEU A 60 9.83 2.29 12.98
CA LEU A 60 10.14 1.90 11.61
C LEU A 60 10.65 3.09 10.76
N ASP A 61 11.76 2.90 10.05
CA ASP A 61 12.29 3.87 9.10
C ASP A 61 11.52 3.84 7.76
N ILE A 62 10.36 4.53 7.74
CA ILE A 62 9.49 4.61 6.55
C ILE A 62 10.21 5.28 5.37
N ASP A 63 10.99 6.33 5.62
CA ASP A 63 11.70 7.06 4.56
C ASP A 63 12.76 6.15 3.91
N GLY A 64 13.54 5.43 4.74
CA GLY A 64 14.53 4.47 4.25
C GLY A 64 13.91 3.32 3.46
N ILE A 65 12.75 2.81 3.88
CA ILE A 65 12.00 1.78 3.14
C ILE A 65 11.54 2.32 1.78
N TRP A 66 10.96 3.51 1.76
CA TRP A 66 10.50 4.16 0.54
C TRP A 66 11.65 4.39 -0.43
N ASP A 67 12.73 5.01 0.04
CA ASP A 67 13.90 5.33 -0.77
C ASP A 67 14.59 4.07 -1.30
N ALA A 68 14.73 3.03 -0.48
CA ALA A 68 15.31 1.76 -0.92
C ALA A 68 14.47 1.10 -2.03
N HIS A 69 13.15 1.22 -1.96
CA HIS A 69 12.27 0.69 -3.00
C HIS A 69 12.32 1.49 -4.29
N GLN A 70 12.18 2.82 -4.20
CA GLN A 70 12.13 3.73 -5.36
C GLN A 70 13.46 3.73 -6.12
N ASN A 71 14.58 3.65 -5.41
CA ASN A 71 15.92 3.56 -6.02
C ASN A 71 16.30 2.15 -6.48
N LYS A 72 15.34 1.21 -6.55
CA LYS A 72 15.55 -0.18 -6.99
C LYS A 72 16.63 -0.94 -6.19
N LYS A 73 16.94 -0.50 -4.96
CA LYS A 73 17.93 -1.16 -4.09
C LYS A 73 17.40 -2.47 -3.54
N LYS A 74 16.10 -2.54 -3.24
CA LYS A 74 15.38 -3.74 -2.78
C LYS A 74 13.95 -3.76 -3.31
N ASP A 75 13.40 -4.96 -3.49
CA ASP A 75 11.94 -5.12 -3.60
C ASP A 75 11.34 -5.08 -2.19
N LEU A 76 10.61 -4.00 -1.91
CA LEU A 76 9.92 -3.75 -0.65
C LEU A 76 8.43 -3.47 -0.91
N SER A 77 7.93 -3.89 -2.08
CA SER A 77 6.54 -3.67 -2.49
C SER A 77 5.55 -4.22 -1.45
N ASN A 78 5.79 -5.43 -0.94
CA ASN A 78 4.97 -6.03 0.11
C ASN A 78 4.95 -5.22 1.41
N ALA A 79 6.10 -4.68 1.84
CA ALA A 79 6.16 -3.84 3.05
C ALA A 79 5.39 -2.54 2.86
N LEU A 80 5.58 -1.88 1.71
CA LEU A 80 4.87 -0.65 1.37
C LEU A 80 3.36 -0.86 1.26
N LEU A 81 2.92 -1.98 0.68
CA LEU A 81 1.51 -2.36 0.62
C LEU A 81 0.94 -2.64 2.01
N LEU A 82 1.69 -3.33 2.87
CA LEU A 82 1.26 -3.62 4.24
C LEU A 82 1.07 -2.34 5.05
N LEU A 83 2.04 -1.42 5.01
CA LEU A 83 1.97 -0.13 5.70
C LEU A 83 0.81 0.72 5.16
N SER A 84 0.64 0.76 3.84
CA SER A 84 -0.50 1.47 3.23
C SER A 84 -1.84 0.87 3.67
N SER A 85 -1.92 -0.46 3.73
CA SER A 85 -3.12 -1.17 4.16
C SER A 85 -3.43 -0.88 5.63
N LEU A 86 -2.41 -0.87 6.49
CA LEU A 86 -2.57 -0.54 7.90
C LEU A 86 -3.20 0.86 8.07
N GLU A 87 -2.65 1.87 7.39
CA GLU A 87 -3.16 3.23 7.46
C GLU A 87 -4.63 3.34 7.03
N ILE A 88 -4.99 2.70 5.92
CA ILE A 88 -6.35 2.70 5.40
C ILE A 88 -7.34 2.08 6.41
N ASN A 89 -6.93 1.00 7.08
CA ASN A 89 -7.78 0.38 8.11
C ASN A 89 -7.91 1.27 9.34
N LEU A 90 -6.82 1.89 9.81
CA LEU A 90 -6.87 2.79 10.96
C LEU A 90 -7.76 4.00 10.70
N LYS A 91 -7.67 4.60 9.50
CA LYS A 91 -8.58 5.68 9.09
C LYS A 91 -10.03 5.22 8.99
N PHE A 92 -10.28 3.96 8.64
CA PHE A 92 -11.63 3.43 8.57
C PHE A 92 -12.24 3.29 9.97
N GLU A 93 -11.50 2.74 10.93
CA GLU A 93 -11.95 2.59 12.33
C GLU A 93 -12.18 3.94 13.03
N GLU A 94 -11.43 5.00 12.69
CA GLU A 94 -11.64 6.32 13.29
C GLU A 94 -12.88 7.06 12.76
N ASN A 95 -13.37 6.69 11.56
CA ASN A 95 -14.48 7.38 10.89
C ASN A 95 -15.79 6.57 10.89
N GLY A 96 -15.81 5.39 11.51
CA GLY A 96 -16.98 4.50 11.63
C GLY A 96 -17.57 4.50 13.02
#